data_AF-A0A2N0W384-F1
#
_entry.id   AF-A0A2N0W384-F1
#
_cell.length_a   1.000
_cell.length_b   1.000
_cell.length_c   1.000
_cell.angle_alpha   90.00
_cell.angle_beta   90.00
_cell.angle_gamma   90.00
#
_symmetry.space_group_name_H-M   'P 1'
#
loop_
_entity.id
_entity.type
_entity.pdbx_description
1 polymer ?
#
loop_
_entity_poly.entity_id
_entity_poly.type
_entity_poly.pdbx_seq_one_letter_code
_entity_poly.pdbx_strand_id
1 'polypeptide(L)' 'MHDNRLFFKTVKSILNALRKTLSFLVYYALEFLYPLLVIMGSLLCIMKLEPWPAKFIGMALWLVFLYGLYNIIDRFFGKN' A
#
# COMPACT_ATOMS: atom_id res chain seq x y z
N MET A 1 21.02 -35.77 -4.78
CA MET A 1 20.89 -34.58 -3.90
C MET A 1 21.49 -33.28 -4.49
N HIS A 2 21.67 -33.15 -5.82
CA HIS A 2 22.24 -31.94 -6.46
C HIS A 2 21.20 -31.03 -7.14
N ASP A 3 20.03 -31.57 -7.48
CA ASP A 3 19.01 -30.91 -8.30
C ASP A 3 18.29 -29.73 -7.56
N ASN A 4 17.99 -29.94 -6.27
CA ASN A 4 17.22 -28.99 -5.46
C ASN A 4 17.90 -27.62 -5.28
N ARG A 5 19.25 -27.55 -5.30
CA ARG A 5 19.96 -26.26 -5.15
C ARG A 5 19.84 -25.39 -6.40
N LEU A 6 19.85 -26.01 -7.57
CA LEU A 6 19.77 -25.33 -8.85
C LEU A 6 18.35 -24.81 -9.09
N PHE A 7 17.35 -25.65 -8.82
CA PHE A 7 15.95 -25.24 -8.79
C PHE A 7 15.69 -24.10 -7.81
N PHE A 8 16.20 -24.19 -6.57
CA PHE A 8 16.00 -23.14 -5.58
C PHE A 8 16.62 -21.80 -6.01
N LYS A 9 17.77 -21.83 -6.69
CA LYS A 9 18.44 -20.62 -7.20
C LYS A 9 17.63 -19.97 -8.32
N THR A 10 17.10 -20.77 -9.25
CA THR A 10 16.26 -20.30 -10.36
C THR A 10 14.93 -19.74 -9.85
N VAL A 11 14.25 -20.46 -8.95
CA VAL A 11 13.01 -20.01 -8.32
C VAL A 11 13.23 -18.69 -7.58
N LYS A 12 14.32 -18.56 -6.82
CA LYS A 12 14.66 -17.32 -6.11
C LYS A 12 14.89 -16.16 -7.07
N SER A 13 15.54 -16.40 -8.21
CA SER A 13 15.77 -15.38 -9.24
C SER A 13 14.46 -14.91 -9.87
N ILE A 14 13.57 -15.85 -10.20
CA ILE A 14 12.24 -15.55 -10.75
C ILE A 14 11.40 -14.78 -9.73
N LEU A 15 11.39 -15.21 -8.47
CA LEU A 15 10.69 -14.54 -7.37
C LEU A 15 11.16 -13.10 -7.20
N ASN A 16 12.47 -12.84 -7.34
CA ASN A 16 13.02 -11.50 -7.20
C ASN A 16 12.64 -10.60 -8.39
N ALA A 17 12.61 -11.14 -9.61
CA ALA A 17 12.14 -10.41 -10.79
C ALA A 17 10.64 -10.10 -10.70
N LEU A 18 9.83 -11.08 -10.31
CA LEU A 18 8.38 -10.95 -10.16
C LEU A 18 8.02 -9.98 -9.03
N ARG A 19 8.77 -10.02 -7.92
CA ARG A 19 8.69 -9.02 -6.85
C ARG A 19 8.95 -7.63 -7.39
N LYS A 20 9.99 -7.43 -8.21
CA LYS A 20 10.32 -6.12 -8.78
C LYS A 20 9.21 -5.60 -9.70
N THR A 21 8.63 -6.44 -10.55
CA THR A 21 7.51 -6.04 -11.41
C THR A 21 6.25 -5.72 -10.60
N LEU A 22 5.91 -6.55 -9.60
CA LEU A 22 4.80 -6.28 -8.68
C LEU A 22 5.03 -4.98 -7.92
N SER A 23 6.25 -4.69 -7.49
CA SER A 23 6.62 -3.43 -6.83
C SER A 23 6.28 -2.21 -7.69
N PHE A 24 6.67 -2.24 -8.96
CA PHE A 24 6.37 -1.15 -9.89
C PHE A 24 4.86 -1.00 -10.10
N LEU A 25 4.14 -2.10 -10.29
CA LEU A 25 2.70 -2.07 -10.50
C LEU A 25 1.96 -1.52 -9.27
N VAL A 26 2.33 -1.99 -8.07
CA VAL A 26 1.75 -1.57 -6.80
C VAL A 26 2.04 -0.09 -6.54
N TYR A 27 3.27 0.36 -6.81
CA TYR A 27 3.65 1.77 -6.66
C TYR A 27 2.78 2.69 -7.54
N TYR A 28 2.68 2.40 -8.85
CA TYR A 28 1.86 3.19 -9.77
C TYR A 28 0.36 3.12 -9.44
N ALA A 29 -0.15 1.94 -9.09
CA ALA A 29 -1.54 1.78 -8.69
C ALA A 29 -1.85 2.59 -7.42
N LEU A 30 -0.94 2.62 -6.45
CA LEU A 30 -1.09 3.42 -5.23
C LEU A 30 -0.99 4.91 -5.50
N GLU A 31 -0.06 5.35 -6.33
CA GLU A 31 0.07 6.79 -6.65
C GLU A 31 -1.23 7.35 -7.22
N PHE A 32 -1.91 6.58 -8.07
CA PHE A 32 -3.22 6.95 -8.62
C PHE A 32 -4.39 6.75 -7.65
N LEU A 33 -4.37 5.65 -6.88
CA LEU A 33 -5.48 5.27 -6.02
C LEU A 33 -5.49 6.04 -4.69
N TYR A 34 -4.33 6.49 -4.21
CA TYR A 34 -4.17 7.24 -2.96
C TYR A 34 -5.04 8.50 -2.87
N PRO A 35 -5.00 9.44 -3.83
CA PRO A 35 -5.88 10.60 -3.79
C PRO A 35 -7.37 10.22 -3.84
N LEU A 36 -7.72 9.16 -4.60
CA LEU A 36 -9.09 8.64 -4.64
C LEU A 36 -9.52 8.10 -3.27
N LEU A 37 -8.64 7.37 -2.58
CA LEU A 37 -8.86 6.81 -1.24
C LEU A 37 -9.00 7.90 -0.17
N VAL A 38 -8.22 8.98 -0.28
CA VAL A 38 -8.35 10.16 0.58
C VAL A 38 -9.74 10.78 0.43
N ILE A 39 -10.20 11.01 -0.80
CA ILE A 39 -11.50 11.62 -1.09
C ILE A 39 -12.63 10.72 -0.60
N MET A 40 -12.63 9.44 -0.99
CA MET A 40 -13.70 8.50 -0.66
C MET A 40 -13.81 8.25 0.85
N GLY A 41 -12.69 8.11 1.56
CA GLY A 41 -12.73 7.91 3.01
C GLY A 41 -13.15 9.16 3.79
N SER A 42 -12.76 10.34 3.31
CA SER A 42 -13.23 11.62 3.85
C SER A 42 -14.75 11.76 3.67
N LEU A 43 -15.26 11.41 2.48
CA LEU A 43 -16.68 11.44 2.16
C LEU A 43 -17.49 10.47 3.04
N LEU A 44 -16.95 9.27 3.27
CA LEU A 44 -17.57 8.25 4.12
C LEU A 44 -17.64 8.71 5.59
N CYS A 45 -16.59 9.37 6.11
CA CYS A 45 -16.59 9.96 7.45
C CYS A 45 -17.64 11.06 7.60
N ILE A 46 -17.90 11.84 6.55
CA ILE A 46 -18.91 12.92 6.55
C ILE A 46 -20.33 12.34 6.59
N MET A 47 -20.58 11.26 5.84
CA MET A 47 -21.91 10.65 5.71
C MET A 47 -22.32 9.80 6.91
N LYS A 48 -21.41 9.04 7.52
CA LYS A 48 -21.77 8.03 8.54
C LYS A 48 -21.63 8.47 10.01
N LEU A 49 -20.88 9.52 10.32
CA LEU A 49 -20.65 9.92 11.72
C LEU A 49 -21.61 11.05 12.12
N GLU A 50 -22.70 10.73 12.80
CA GLU A 50 -23.73 11.67 13.22
C GLU A 50 -23.32 12.72 14.30
N PRO A 51 -22.30 12.52 15.15
CA PRO A 51 -21.73 13.62 15.95
C PRO A 51 -20.65 14.39 15.16
N TRP A 52 -20.80 15.72 15.08
CA TRP A 52 -19.79 16.63 14.53
C TRP A 52 -18.33 16.37 14.99
N PRO A 53 -18.03 16.20 16.30
CA PRO A 53 -16.66 15.95 16.75
C PRO A 53 -16.12 14.59 16.25
N ALA A 54 -17.00 13.60 16.11
CA ALA A 54 -16.61 12.29 15.64
C ALA A 54 -16.16 12.33 14.15
N LYS A 55 -16.76 13.20 13.32
CA LYS A 55 -16.34 13.40 11.91
C LYS A 55 -14.87 13.80 11.78
N PHE A 56 -14.43 14.75 12.61
CA PHE A 56 -13.03 15.22 12.60
C PHE A 56 -12.07 14.15 13.11
N ILE A 57 -12.45 13.41 14.15
CA ILE A 57 -11.66 12.28 14.65
C ILE A 57 -11.54 11.21 13.58
N GLY A 58 -12.64 10.88 12.89
CA GLY A 58 -12.67 9.92 11.79
C GLY A 58 -11.76 10.32 10.63
N MET A 59 -11.82 11.58 10.19
CA MET A 59 -10.93 12.11 9.16
C MET A 59 -9.46 12.08 9.59
N ALA A 60 -9.15 12.51 10.81
CA ALA A 60 -7.79 12.51 11.33
C ALA A 60 -7.24 11.08 11.41
N LEU A 61 -8.03 10.14 11.92
CA LEU A 61 -7.66 8.73 12.00
C LEU A 61 -7.45 8.12 10.60
N TRP A 62 -8.32 8.47 9.64
CA TRP A 62 -8.21 8.02 8.26
C TRP A 62 -6.94 8.53 7.57
N LEU A 63 -6.61 9.81 7.76
CA LEU A 63 -5.38 10.40 7.22
C LEU A 63 -4.13 9.79 7.86
N VAL A 64 -4.12 9.55 9.17
CA VAL A 64 -3.02 8.87 9.86
C VAL A 64 -2.86 7.44 9.34
N PHE A 65 -3.96 6.73 9.11
CA PHE A 65 -3.94 5.38 8.54
C PHE A 65 -3.36 5.37 7.12
N LEU A 66 -3.82 6.29 6.26
CA LEU A 66 -3.29 6.45 4.90
C LEU A 66 -1.81 6.83 4.88
N TYR A 67 -1.39 7.74 5.77
CA TYR A 67 0.01 8.11 5.91
C TYR A 67 0.88 6.92 6.35
N GLY A 68 0.38 6.11 7.29
CA GLY A 68 1.06 4.87 7.70
C GLY A 68 1.21 3.89 6.54
N LEU A 69 0.15 3.70 5.74
CA LEU A 69 0.20 2.90 4.52
C LEU A 69 1.24 3.45 3.54
N TYR A 70 1.18 4.75 3.23
CA TYR A 70 2.11 5.40 2.31
C TYR A 70 3.56 5.22 2.78
N ASN A 71 3.84 5.41 4.06
CA ASN A 71 5.18 5.25 4.63
C ASN A 71 5.68 3.78 4.57
N ILE A 72 4.79 2.81 4.76
CA ILE A 72 5.13 1.38 4.58
C ILE A 72 5.46 1.13 3.11
N ILE A 73 4.63 1.60 2.18
CA ILE A 73 4.83 1.46 0.74
C ILE A 73 6.14 2.11 0.32
N ASP A 74 6.40 3.34 0.73
CA ASP A 74 7.64 4.05 0.49
C ASP A 74 8.85 3.28 1.04
N ARG A 75 8.76 2.73 2.25
CA ARG A 75 9.83 1.93 2.84
C ARG A 75 10.08 0.61 2.10
N PHE A 76 9.04 -0.02 1.54
CA PHE A 76 9.13 -1.29 0.83
C PHE A 76 9.49 -1.14 -0.66
N PHE A 77 9.08 -0.04 -1.28
CA PHE A 77 9.15 0.17 -2.74
C PHE A 77 10.00 1.37 -3.15
N GLY A 78 10.08 2.42 -2.32
CA GLY A 78 10.90 3.62 -2.54
C GLY A 78 12.38 3.45 -2.17
N LYS A 79 12.73 2.39 -1.44
CA LYS A 79 14.14 2.03 -1.15
C LYS A 79 14.78 1.37 -2.38
N ASN A 80 15.07 2.19 -3.40
CA ASN A 80 16.10 1.92 -4.40
C ASN A 80 17.46 2.38 -3.87
#